data_AF-H9VT66-F1
#
_entry.id   AF-H9VT66-F1
#
_cell.length_a   1.000
_cell.length_b   1.000
_cell.length_c   1.000
_cell.angle_alpha   90.00
_cell.angle_beta   90.00
_cell.angle_gamma   90.00
#
_symmetry.space_group_name_H-M   'P 1'
#
loop_
_entity.id
_entity.type
_entity.pdbx_description
1 polymer ?
#
loop_
_entity_poly.entity_id
_entity_poly.type
_entity_poly.pdbx_seq_one_letter_code
_entity_poly.pdbx_strand_id
1 'polypeptide(L)' 'NTQPTSSGGFDTCYDLSSSSVDVPTITLHFDGSVDLDLPKENILFSPGSGLSCLAFSTSGSLSLPFS' A
#
# COMPACT_ATOMS: atom_id res chain seq x y z
N ASN A 1 7.25 5.03 -24.90
CA ASN A 1 5.98 5.65 -24.48
C ASN A 1 5.59 5.03 -23.16
N THR A 2 6.27 5.42 -22.08
CA THR A 2 6.19 4.76 -20.78
C THR A 2 5.77 5.80 -19.77
N GLN A 3 4.46 6.07 -19.72
CA GLN A 3 3.87 6.69 -18.55
C GLN A 3 3.57 5.54 -17.58
N PRO A 4 4.29 5.39 -16.45
CA PRO A 4 3.76 4.59 -15.37
C PRO A 4 2.48 5.33 -14.97
N THR A 5 1.34 4.81 -15.40
CA THR A 5 0.05 5.33 -14.94
C THR A 5 0.15 5.29 -13.42
N SER A 6 0.17 6.47 -12.78
CA SER A 6 0.03 6.57 -11.34
C SER A 6 -1.20 5.75 -10.98
N SER A 7 -0.96 4.57 -10.42
CA SER A 7 -1.98 3.58 -10.12
C SER A 7 -2.76 4.11 -8.94
N GLY A 8 -3.68 5.04 -9.16
CA GLY A 8 -4.59 5.56 -8.14
C GLY A 8 -3.88 6.17 -6.92
N GLY A 9 -2.78 6.91 -7.12
CA GLY A 9 -2.11 7.66 -6.05
C GLY A 9 -1.35 6.80 -5.03
N PHE A 10 -1.00 5.56 -5.33
CA PHE A 10 -0.02 4.79 -4.55
C PHE A 10 1.40 4.98 -5.13
N ASP A 11 2.35 5.31 -4.26
CA ASP A 11 3.71 5.71 -4.68
C ASP A 11 4.68 4.51 -4.77
N THR A 12 4.40 3.41 -4.06
CA THR A 12 5.33 2.27 -3.93
C THR A 12 4.64 0.95 -4.28
N CYS A 13 5.08 0.29 -5.35
CA CYS A 13 4.54 -0.98 -5.83
C CYS A 13 5.64 -2.00 -6.16
N TYR A 14 5.34 -3.27 -5.92
CA TYR A 14 6.22 -4.41 -6.15
C TYR A 14 5.52 -5.44 -7.03
N ASP A 15 6.28 -6.12 -7.90
CA ASP A 15 5.80 -7.33 -8.57
C ASP A 15 6.05 -8.54 -7.66
N LEU A 16 4.98 -9.11 -7.14
CA LEU A 16 5.03 -10.27 -6.24
C LEU A 16 4.49 -11.54 -6.92
N SER A 17 4.30 -11.52 -8.24
CA SER A 17 3.69 -12.61 -9.01
C SER A 17 4.50 -13.92 -8.96
N SER A 18 5.81 -13.83 -8.74
CA SER A 18 6.75 -14.95 -8.88
C SER A 18 7.36 -15.44 -7.57
N SER A 19 7.00 -14.87 -6.42
CA SER A 19 7.60 -15.22 -5.13
C SER A 19 6.64 -15.03 -3.96
N SER A 20 6.61 -15.99 -3.03
CA SER A 20 5.99 -15.81 -1.72
C SER A 20 6.91 -14.91 -0.88
N VAL A 21 6.53 -13.65 -0.72
CA VAL A 21 7.28 -12.67 0.07
C VAL A 21 6.65 -12.55 1.45
N ASP A 22 7.48 -12.63 2.49
CA ASP A 22 7.08 -12.27 3.84
C ASP A 22 6.95 -10.74 3.93
N VAL A 23 5.72 -10.30 4.17
CA VAL A 23 5.40 -8.89 4.32
C VAL A 23 5.62 -8.52 5.79
N PRO A 24 6.45 -7.51 6.10
CA PRO A 24 6.67 -7.11 7.48
C PRO A 24 5.38 -6.57 8.10
N THR A 25 5.15 -6.89 9.36
CA THR A 25 4.06 -6.28 10.14
C THR A 25 4.34 -4.81 10.37
N ILE A 26 3.32 -3.97 10.20
CA ILE A 26 3.35 -2.57 10.58
C ILE A 26 2.48 -2.42 11.82
N THR A 27 3.05 -1.88 12.89
CA THR A 27 2.35 -1.61 14.15
C THR A 27 2.13 -0.11 14.30
N LEU A 28 0.89 0.28 14.57
CA LEU A 28 0.55 1.65 14.95
C LEU A 28 0.51 1.74 16.48
N HIS A 29 1.38 2.56 17.04
CA HIS A 29 1.45 2.81 18.48
C HIS A 29 0.57 4.00 18.85
N PHE A 30 -0.41 3.76 19.71
CA PHE A 30 -1.29 4.79 20.26
C PHE A 30 -0.94 5.10 21.71
N ASP A 31 -1.38 6.26 22.18
CA ASP A 31 -1.22 6.64 23.58
C ASP A 31 -1.91 5.63 24.51
N GLY A 32 -1.42 5.53 25.74
CA GLY A 32 -1.89 4.53 26.71
C GLY A 32 -1.32 3.12 26.49
N SER A 33 -0.20 2.99 25.75
CA SER A 33 0.46 1.70 25.46
C SER A 33 -0.41 0.73 24.68
N VAL A 34 -1.18 1.26 23.72
CA VAL A 34 -2.06 0.45 22.86
C VAL A 34 -1.42 0.31 21.48
N ASP A 35 -1.21 -0.93 21.08
CA ASP A 35 -0.61 -1.27 19.79
C ASP A 35 -1.64 -1.91 18.87
N LEU A 36 -1.65 -1.47 17.61
CA LEU A 36 -2.46 -2.06 16.55
C LEU A 36 -1.56 -2.61 15.45
N ASP A 37 -1.48 -3.93 15.38
CA ASP A 37 -0.84 -4.62 14.27
C ASP A 37 -1.76 -4.61 13.06
N LEU A 38 -1.27 -4.06 11.95
CA LEU A 38 -2.01 -4.04 10.71
C LEU A 38 -1.93 -5.42 10.05
N PRO A 39 -3.07 -6.05 9.71
CA PRO A 39 -3.06 -7.27 8.92
C PRO A 39 -2.53 -6.94 7.51
N LYS A 40 -1.95 -7.95 6.84
CA LYS A 40 -1.28 -7.75 5.54
C LYS A 40 -2.20 -7.10 4.51
N GLU A 41 -3.50 -7.41 4.58
CA GLU A 41 -4.54 -6.90 3.69
C GLU A 41 -4.72 -5.38 3.82
N ASN A 42 -4.31 -4.79 4.95
CA ASN A 42 -4.32 -3.34 5.18
C ASN A 42 -2.98 -2.68 4.85
N ILE A 43 -1.93 -3.46 4.62
CA ILE A 43 -0.58 -2.98 4.26
C ILE A 43 -0.40 -2.99 2.74
N LEU A 44 -0.97 -3.99 2.05
CA LEU A 44 -0.82 -4.16 0.61
C LEU A 44 -2.16 -4.11 -0.12
N PHE A 45 -2.22 -3.26 -1.14
CA PHE A 45 -3.30 -3.22 -2.12
C PHE A 45 -2.85 -3.86 -3.44
N SER A 46 -3.66 -4.75 -4.01
CA SER A 46 -3.34 -5.43 -5.26
C SER A 46 -4.41 -5.14 -6.34
N PRO A 47 -4.14 -4.26 -7.33
CA PRO A 47 -5.12 -3.88 -8.35
C PRO A 47 -5.40 -4.96 -9.43
N GLY A 48 -4.80 -6.16 -9.34
CA GLY A 48 -5.17 -7.31 -10.19
C GLY A 48 -4.21 -7.65 -11.34
N SER A 49 -3.02 -7.04 -11.42
CA SER A 49 -2.03 -7.29 -12.48
C SER A 49 -0.73 -7.97 -12.01
N GLY A 50 -0.75 -8.64 -10.84
CA GLY A 50 0.47 -9.20 -10.21
C GLY A 50 1.32 -8.16 -9.47
N LEU A 51 0.92 -6.89 -9.53
CA LEU A 51 1.47 -5.82 -8.71
C LEU A 51 0.76 -5.76 -7.35
N SER A 52 1.55 -5.61 -6.31
CA SER A 52 1.11 -5.29 -4.95
C SER A 52 1.75 -3.97 -4.53
N CYS A 53 0.92 -2.98 -4.22
CA CYS A 53 1.33 -1.65 -3.77
C CYS A 53 1.15 -1.50 -2.27
N LEU A 54 2.01 -0.71 -1.63
CA LEU A 54 1.77 -0.28 -0.25
C LEU A 54 0.50 0.57 -0.21
N ALA A 55 -0.38 0.28 0.75
CA ALA A 55 -1.61 1.04 1.01
C ALA A 55 -1.32 2.38 1.73
N PHE A 56 -0.14 2.95 1.51
CA PHE A 56 0.32 4.21 2.07
C PHE A 56 0.78 5.10 0.93
N SER A 57 0.52 6.39 1.07
CA SER A 57 0.90 7.37 0.06
C SER A 57 1.36 8.65 0.72
N THR A 58 2.13 9.43 -0.02
CA THR A 58 2.49 10.78 0.40
C THR A 58 1.25 11.65 0.62
N SER A 59 1.23 12.44 1.68
CA SER A 59 0.14 13.36 1.95
C SER A 59 0.04 14.39 0.82
N GLY A 60 -1.09 14.44 0.12
CA GLY A 60 -1.36 15.38 -0.98
C GLY A 60 -1.13 14.85 -2.40
N SER A 61 -0.64 13.61 -2.58
CA SER A 61 -0.53 12.96 -3.89
C SER A 61 -1.86 12.41 -4.40
N LEU A 62 -2.77 12.08 -3.49
CA LEU A 62 -4.07 11.49 -3.81
C LEU A 62 -5.12 12.59 -4.02
N SER A 63 -5.20 13.12 -5.24
CA SER A 63 -6.35 13.91 -5.69
C SER A 63 -7.52 12.96 -6.03
N LEU A 64 -8.21 12.42 -5.02
CA LEU A 64 -9.50 11.77 -5.26
C LEU A 64 -10.50 12.85 -5.65
N PRO A 65 -11.16 12.78 -6.84
CA PRO A 65 -12.45 13.43 -6.99
C PRO A 65 -13.42 12.64 -6.11
N PHE A 66 -13.62 13.08 -4.87
CA PHE A 66 -14.81 12.69 -4.13
C PHE A 66 -15.99 13.25 -4.92
N SER A 67 -16.60 12.38 -5.73
CA SER A 67 -17.88 12.62 -6.38
C SER A 67 -18.94 11.74 -5.76
#